data_AF-A0A2T3M3Y5-F1
#
_entry.id   AF-A0A2T3M3Y5-F1
#
_cell.length_a   1.000
_cell.length_b   1.000
_cell.length_c   1.000
_cell.angle_alpha   90.00
_cell.angle_beta   90.00
_cell.angle_gamma   90.00
#
_symmetry.space_group_name_H-M   'P 1'
#
loop_
_entity.id
_entity.type
_entity.pdbx_description
1 polymer ?
#
loop_
_entity_poly.entity_id
_entity_poly.type
_entity_poly.pdbx_seq_one_letter_code
_entity_poly.pdbx_strand_id
1 'polypeptide(L)'
;AFTSVQQAANSGDASNITASVLGQIRALTFSSGNMLSYRSAIEDESAIADVAALQALIDSVDASLVAFASVQAAASSSDASSVTVDTLNAIRGLTFGGANVADYQAAIAAESSIADVATLQALLDSVDASLSGFAAVQAAATNSDASGISSATLSDIVGLTFDSANLADYQGAIAAEASIADVAALQAL
;
A
#
# COMPACT_ATOMS: atom_id res chain seq x y z
N ALA A 1 -34.50 -8.30 -6.43
CA ALA A 1 -33.06 -8.54 -6.59
C ALA A 1 -32.26 -7.25 -6.34
N PHE A 2 -32.26 -6.27 -7.25
CA PHE A 2 -31.44 -5.06 -7.07
C PHE A 2 -31.79 -4.24 -5.81
N THR A 3 -33.07 -4.10 -5.45
CA THR A 3 -33.48 -3.43 -4.19
C THR A 3 -32.85 -4.06 -2.94
N SER A 4 -32.59 -5.37 -2.94
CA SER A 4 -31.90 -6.04 -1.83
C SER A 4 -30.45 -5.56 -1.69
N VAL A 5 -29.78 -5.32 -2.82
CA VAL A 5 -28.41 -4.77 -2.85
C VAL A 5 -28.40 -3.34 -2.33
N GLN A 6 -29.36 -2.51 -2.75
CA GLN A 6 -29.48 -1.13 -2.24
C GLN A 6 -29.70 -1.10 -0.72
N GLN A 7 -30.55 -1.99 -0.22
CA GLN A 7 -30.78 -2.12 1.22
C GLN A 7 -29.51 -2.56 1.94
N ALA A 8 -28.77 -3.53 1.40
CA ALA A 8 -27.53 -4.01 1.98
C ALA A 8 -26.46 -2.92 2.10
N ALA A 9 -26.27 -2.11 1.04
CA ALA A 9 -25.36 -0.97 1.07
C ALA A 9 -25.79 0.06 2.14
N ASN A 10 -27.07 0.48 2.10
CA ASN A 10 -27.59 1.48 3.05
C ASN A 10 -27.53 1.03 4.52
N SER A 11 -27.62 -0.28 4.79
CA SER A 11 -27.56 -0.84 6.14
C SER A 11 -26.16 -1.28 6.57
N GLY A 12 -25.18 -1.31 5.65
CA GLY A 12 -23.87 -1.93 5.89
C GLY A 12 -23.96 -3.42 6.21
N ASP A 13 -24.95 -4.13 5.67
CA ASP A 13 -25.14 -5.57 5.89
C ASP A 13 -25.52 -6.28 4.58
N ALA A 14 -24.54 -6.90 3.94
CA ALA A 14 -24.70 -7.65 2.72
C ALA A 14 -24.80 -9.17 2.97
N SER A 15 -25.06 -9.62 4.20
CA SER A 15 -25.16 -11.04 4.55
C SER A 15 -26.19 -11.81 3.70
N ASN A 16 -27.26 -11.13 3.27
CA ASN A 16 -28.33 -11.68 2.43
C ASN A 16 -28.03 -11.63 0.92
N ILE A 17 -26.92 -11.02 0.49
CA ILE A 17 -26.55 -10.93 -0.92
C ILE A 17 -25.84 -12.21 -1.36
N THR A 18 -26.59 -13.10 -1.98
CA THR A 18 -26.09 -14.38 -2.53
C THR A 18 -25.87 -14.30 -4.03
N ALA A 19 -25.14 -15.26 -4.61
CA ALA A 19 -25.01 -15.40 -6.05
C ALA A 19 -26.36 -15.52 -6.76
N SER A 20 -27.37 -16.13 -6.12
CA SER A 20 -28.74 -16.21 -6.65
C SER A 20 -29.39 -14.82 -6.72
N VAL A 21 -29.20 -13.97 -5.71
CA VAL A 21 -29.70 -12.59 -5.70
C VAL A 21 -29.06 -11.78 -6.82
N LEU A 22 -27.73 -11.84 -6.98
CA LEU A 22 -27.03 -11.13 -8.06
C LEU A 22 -27.44 -11.66 -9.45
N GLY A 23 -27.58 -12.98 -9.62
CA GLY A 23 -27.98 -13.61 -10.89
C GLY A 23 -29.40 -13.26 -11.35
N GLN A 24 -30.26 -12.75 -10.46
CA GLN A 24 -31.59 -12.25 -10.82
C GLN A 24 -31.57 -10.80 -11.33
N ILE A 25 -30.44 -10.09 -11.24
CA ILE A 25 -30.29 -8.73 -11.75
C ILE A 25 -29.94 -8.80 -13.23
N ARG A 26 -30.82 -8.26 -14.09
CA ARG A 26 -30.63 -8.29 -15.54
C ARG A 26 -29.35 -7.55 -15.93
N ALA A 27 -28.59 -8.15 -16.85
CA ALA A 27 -27.35 -7.61 -17.42
C ALA A 27 -26.18 -7.43 -16.42
N LEU A 28 -26.30 -7.97 -15.20
CA LEU A 28 -25.19 -8.01 -14.26
C LEU A 28 -24.28 -9.21 -14.58
N THR A 29 -22.97 -8.97 -14.64
CA THR A 29 -21.93 -10.00 -14.79
C THR A 29 -21.08 -10.05 -13.53
N PHE A 30 -20.84 -11.24 -13.00
CA PHE A 30 -20.08 -11.44 -11.77
C PHE A 30 -19.50 -12.85 -11.70
N SER A 31 -18.44 -13.03 -10.91
CA SER A 31 -17.87 -14.34 -10.59
C SER A 31 -18.41 -14.85 -9.25
N SER A 32 -19.09 -15.99 -9.23
CA SER A 32 -19.63 -16.57 -7.99
C SER A 32 -18.55 -16.93 -6.96
N GLY A 33 -17.29 -17.09 -7.38
CA GLY A 33 -16.15 -17.31 -6.49
C GLY A 33 -15.82 -16.10 -5.61
N ASN A 34 -16.19 -14.89 -6.04
CA ASN A 34 -15.81 -13.62 -5.40
C ASN A 34 -16.91 -13.03 -4.51
N MET A 35 -17.97 -13.81 -4.21
CA MET A 35 -19.14 -13.34 -3.45
C MET A 35 -18.84 -12.81 -2.05
N LEU A 36 -17.76 -13.26 -1.40
CA LEU A 36 -17.33 -12.68 -0.12
C LEU A 36 -16.81 -11.24 -0.32
N SER A 37 -15.94 -11.05 -1.32
CA SER A 37 -15.37 -9.75 -1.66
C SER A 37 -16.43 -8.76 -2.15
N TYR A 38 -17.38 -9.20 -2.98
CA TYR A 38 -18.48 -8.33 -3.40
C TYR A 38 -19.36 -7.89 -2.23
N ARG A 39 -19.63 -8.78 -1.26
CA ARG A 39 -20.42 -8.42 -0.07
C ARG A 39 -19.72 -7.38 0.78
N SER A 40 -18.45 -7.60 1.10
CA SER A 40 -17.63 -6.62 1.83
C SER A 40 -17.63 -5.27 1.11
N ALA A 41 -17.42 -5.27 -0.20
CA ALA A 41 -17.41 -4.04 -0.97
C ALA A 41 -18.79 -3.33 -1.00
N ILE A 42 -19.90 -4.08 -1.03
CA ILE A 42 -21.26 -3.52 -0.93
C ILE A 42 -21.49 -2.90 0.46
N GLU A 43 -20.99 -3.52 1.52
CA GLU A 43 -21.11 -3.01 2.91
C GLU A 43 -20.35 -1.70 3.11
N ASP A 44 -19.26 -1.49 2.37
CA ASP A 44 -18.47 -0.25 2.39
C ASP A 44 -19.14 0.90 1.60
N GLU A 45 -20.10 0.61 0.72
CA GLU A 45 -20.79 1.63 -0.06
C GLU A 45 -21.94 2.27 0.73
N SER A 46 -21.97 3.60 0.78
CA SER A 46 -23.08 4.33 1.39
C SER A 46 -24.40 4.26 0.61
N ALA A 47 -24.32 4.02 -0.71
CA ALA A 47 -25.47 3.82 -1.59
C ALA A 47 -25.01 3.24 -2.94
N ILE A 48 -25.87 2.43 -3.57
CA ILE A 48 -25.68 1.94 -4.95
C ILE A 48 -26.87 2.41 -5.80
N ALA A 49 -26.65 3.45 -6.60
CA ALA A 49 -27.72 4.19 -7.25
C ALA A 49 -28.51 3.35 -8.26
N ASP A 50 -27.79 2.57 -9.08
CA ASP A 50 -28.37 1.74 -10.13
C ASP A 50 -27.53 0.48 -10.41
N VAL A 51 -27.98 -0.32 -11.37
CA VAL A 51 -27.31 -1.56 -11.77
C VAL A 51 -25.95 -1.28 -12.42
N ALA A 52 -25.76 -0.13 -13.07
CA ALA A 52 -24.47 0.22 -13.66
C ALA A 52 -23.43 0.55 -12.59
N ALA A 53 -23.83 1.26 -11.53
CA ALA A 53 -23.00 1.48 -10.35
C ALA A 53 -22.63 0.16 -9.66
N LEU A 54 -23.58 -0.78 -9.53
CA LEU A 54 -23.28 -2.12 -9.01
C LEU A 54 -22.29 -2.88 -9.90
N GLN A 55 -22.45 -2.80 -11.23
CA GLN A 55 -21.52 -3.45 -12.16
C GLN A 55 -20.11 -2.87 -12.02
N ALA A 56 -19.98 -1.54 -11.96
CA ALA A 56 -18.69 -0.89 -11.76
C ALA A 56 -18.02 -1.29 -10.43
N LEU A 57 -18.79 -1.45 -9.36
CA LEU A 57 -18.30 -1.96 -8.08
C LEU A 57 -17.76 -3.38 -8.21
N ILE A 58 -18.51 -4.27 -8.86
CA ILE A 58 -18.11 -5.67 -9.09
C ILE A 58 -16.82 -5.72 -9.94
N ASP A 59 -16.77 -4.96 -11.03
CA ASP A 59 -15.60 -4.90 -11.91
C ASP A 59 -14.38 -4.37 -11.15
N SER A 60 -14.56 -3.36 -10.28
CA SER A 60 -13.52 -2.83 -9.40
C SER A 60 -13.02 -3.86 -8.39
N VAL A 61 -13.90 -4.66 -7.80
CA VAL A 61 -13.52 -5.75 -6.89
C VAL A 61 -12.72 -6.82 -7.64
N ASP A 62 -13.17 -7.21 -8.82
CA ASP A 62 -12.47 -8.22 -9.63
C ASP A 62 -11.08 -7.74 -10.05
N ALA A 63 -10.97 -6.48 -10.50
CA ALA A 63 -9.69 -5.86 -10.82
C ALA A 63 -8.76 -5.80 -9.59
N SER A 64 -9.29 -5.44 -8.42
CA SER A 64 -8.54 -5.41 -7.16
C SER A 64 -8.00 -6.77 -6.76
N LEU A 65 -8.78 -7.83 -6.93
CA LEU A 65 -8.35 -9.20 -6.62
C LEU A 65 -7.21 -9.65 -7.56
N VAL A 66 -7.34 -9.38 -8.87
CA VAL A 66 -6.29 -9.70 -9.86
C VAL A 66 -5.02 -8.89 -9.60
N ALA A 67 -5.15 -7.61 -9.30
CA ALA A 67 -4.02 -6.74 -9.02
C ALA A 67 -3.29 -7.16 -7.75
N PHE A 68 -4.02 -7.45 -6.67
CA PHE A 68 -3.41 -7.92 -5.44
C PHE A 68 -2.74 -9.28 -5.61
N ALA A 69 -3.37 -10.22 -6.34
CA ALA A 69 -2.73 -11.49 -6.66
C ALA A 69 -1.44 -11.33 -7.47
N SER A 70 -1.36 -10.30 -8.33
CA SER A 70 -0.15 -9.98 -9.09
C SER A 70 0.97 -9.47 -8.17
N VAL A 71 0.64 -8.66 -7.16
CA VAL A 71 1.60 -8.22 -6.12
C VAL A 71 2.08 -9.40 -5.27
N GLN A 72 1.18 -10.31 -4.88
CA GLN A 72 1.55 -11.53 -4.15
C GLN A 72 2.49 -12.42 -4.96
N ALA A 73 2.21 -12.58 -6.26
CA ALA A 73 3.07 -13.32 -7.17
C ALA A 73 4.47 -12.67 -7.24
N ALA A 74 4.53 -11.35 -7.43
CA ALA A 74 5.78 -10.59 -7.50
C ALA A 74 6.67 -10.78 -6.25
N ALA A 75 6.08 -10.74 -5.05
CA ALA A 75 6.81 -11.04 -3.81
C ALA A 75 7.33 -12.48 -3.82
N SER A 76 6.45 -13.46 -4.05
CA SER A 76 6.82 -14.88 -4.02
C SER A 76 7.86 -15.30 -5.07
N SER A 77 7.93 -14.59 -6.20
CA SER A 77 8.93 -14.81 -7.24
C SER A 77 10.18 -13.93 -7.10
N SER A 78 10.21 -13.05 -6.10
CA SER A 78 11.24 -12.01 -5.92
C SER A 78 11.45 -11.15 -7.17
N ASP A 79 10.37 -10.88 -7.90
CA ASP A 79 10.39 -10.07 -9.12
C ASP A 79 9.11 -9.23 -9.22
N ALA A 80 9.23 -7.96 -8.82
CA ALA A 80 8.15 -6.99 -8.89
C ALA A 80 8.24 -6.06 -10.12
N SER A 81 9.05 -6.39 -11.13
CA SER A 81 9.21 -5.54 -12.32
C SER A 81 7.90 -5.29 -13.10
N SER A 82 6.91 -6.17 -12.91
CA SER A 82 5.56 -6.04 -13.49
C SER A 82 4.57 -5.26 -12.63
N VAL A 83 4.91 -4.93 -11.37
CA VAL A 83 4.04 -4.14 -10.50
C VAL A 83 4.16 -2.67 -10.90
N THR A 84 3.07 -2.11 -11.43
CA THR A 84 3.03 -0.73 -11.91
C THR A 84 2.17 0.16 -11.03
N VAL A 85 2.19 1.47 -11.27
CA VAL A 85 1.24 2.41 -10.66
C VAL A 85 -0.22 1.98 -10.93
N ASP A 86 -0.52 1.48 -12.14
CA ASP A 86 -1.86 1.00 -12.48
C ASP A 86 -2.23 -0.27 -11.70
N THR A 87 -1.27 -1.17 -11.49
CA THR A 87 -1.46 -2.35 -10.64
C THR A 87 -1.83 -1.93 -9.22
N LEU A 88 -1.07 -1.01 -8.61
CA LEU A 88 -1.32 -0.57 -7.24
C LEU A 88 -2.63 0.24 -7.13
N ASN A 89 -2.95 1.10 -8.11
CA ASN A 89 -4.20 1.86 -8.17
C ASN A 89 -5.45 0.98 -8.25
N ALA A 90 -5.35 -0.19 -8.87
CA ALA A 90 -6.47 -1.11 -8.99
C ALA A 90 -6.82 -1.80 -7.65
N ILE A 91 -5.91 -1.81 -6.67
CA ILE A 91 -6.14 -2.44 -5.36
C ILE A 91 -6.99 -1.50 -4.50
N ARG A 92 -8.23 -1.91 -4.22
CA ARG A 92 -9.15 -1.15 -3.36
C ARG A 92 -8.56 -0.98 -1.96
N GLY A 93 -8.66 0.24 -1.42
CA GLY A 93 -8.22 0.58 -0.06
C GLY A 93 -6.72 0.85 0.06
N LEU A 94 -5.93 0.68 -1.00
CA LEU A 94 -4.51 0.98 -1.01
C LEU A 94 -4.26 2.47 -1.29
N THR A 95 -3.35 3.09 -0.54
CA THR A 95 -2.90 4.47 -0.72
C THR A 95 -1.39 4.48 -0.90
N PHE A 96 -0.88 5.20 -1.90
CA PHE A 96 0.56 5.26 -2.18
C PHE A 96 0.95 6.50 -2.98
N GLY A 97 2.24 6.86 -2.93
CA GLY A 97 2.81 7.89 -3.78
C GLY A 97 3.32 7.31 -5.10
N GLY A 98 2.66 7.59 -6.22
CA GLY A 98 3.05 7.04 -7.54
C GLY A 98 4.49 7.35 -7.99
N ALA A 99 5.15 8.35 -7.40
CA ALA A 99 6.55 8.68 -7.66
C ALA A 99 7.54 7.63 -7.11
N ASN A 100 7.13 6.86 -6.09
CA ASN A 100 8.01 5.93 -5.37
C ASN A 100 7.84 4.48 -5.85
N VAL A 101 7.22 4.27 -7.03
CA VAL A 101 6.88 2.92 -7.53
C VAL A 101 8.12 2.02 -7.67
N ALA A 102 9.28 2.56 -8.05
CA ALA A 102 10.51 1.79 -8.16
C ALA A 102 10.99 1.28 -6.80
N ASP A 103 10.88 2.09 -5.75
CA ASP A 103 11.22 1.70 -4.39
C ASP A 103 10.24 0.67 -3.84
N TYR A 104 8.94 0.83 -4.13
CA TYR A 104 7.93 -0.17 -3.80
C TYR A 104 8.18 -1.50 -4.50
N GLN A 105 8.59 -1.50 -5.77
CA GLN A 105 8.96 -2.72 -6.49
C GLN A 105 10.13 -3.43 -5.79
N ALA A 106 11.17 -2.69 -5.42
CA ALA A 106 12.31 -3.26 -4.70
C ALA A 106 11.89 -3.88 -3.36
N ALA A 107 11.05 -3.18 -2.59
CA ALA A 107 10.53 -3.67 -1.31
C ALA A 107 9.64 -4.91 -1.47
N ILE A 108 8.70 -4.90 -2.43
CA ILE A 108 7.83 -6.05 -2.73
C ILE A 108 8.67 -7.27 -3.15
N ALA A 109 9.68 -7.09 -4.00
CA ALA A 109 10.53 -8.20 -4.44
C ALA A 109 11.42 -8.77 -3.32
N ALA A 110 11.68 -8.00 -2.27
CA ALA A 110 12.40 -8.45 -1.09
C ALA A 110 11.51 -9.26 -0.12
N GLU A 111 10.19 -9.11 -0.20
CA GLU A 111 9.24 -9.87 0.62
C GLU A 111 9.11 -11.31 0.15
N SER A 112 9.03 -12.24 1.09
CA SER A 112 8.74 -13.66 0.78
C SER A 112 7.26 -13.92 0.52
N SER A 113 6.38 -13.11 1.12
CA SER A 113 4.93 -13.20 0.95
C SER A 113 4.25 -11.92 1.45
N ILE A 114 3.14 -11.53 0.82
CA ILE A 114 2.30 -10.42 1.26
C ILE A 114 0.89 -11.00 1.49
N ALA A 115 0.49 -11.13 2.77
CA ALA A 115 -0.69 -11.91 3.13
C ALA A 115 -2.01 -11.24 2.75
N ASP A 116 -2.07 -9.91 2.93
CA ASP A 116 -3.27 -9.10 2.69
C ASP A 116 -2.89 -7.67 2.28
N VAL A 117 -3.91 -6.88 1.92
CA VAL A 117 -3.75 -5.48 1.50
C VAL A 117 -3.22 -4.60 2.64
N ALA A 118 -3.52 -4.92 3.91
CA ALA A 118 -3.01 -4.16 5.05
C ALA A 118 -1.49 -4.35 5.23
N THR A 119 -1.00 -5.58 5.01
CA THR A 119 0.43 -5.90 4.98
C THR A 119 1.12 -5.17 3.84
N LEU A 120 0.50 -5.13 2.65
CA LEU A 120 1.00 -4.33 1.53
C LEU A 120 1.05 -2.85 1.89
N GLN A 121 -0.02 -2.29 2.45
CA GLN A 121 -0.07 -0.87 2.86
C GLN A 121 1.06 -0.53 3.82
N ALA A 122 1.26 -1.34 4.87
CA ALA A 122 2.32 -1.12 5.84
C ALA A 122 3.73 -1.16 5.20
N LEU A 123 3.94 -2.03 4.21
CA LEU A 123 5.18 -2.08 3.45
C LEU A 123 5.40 -0.78 2.66
N LEU A 124 4.39 -0.30 1.93
CA LEU A 124 4.50 0.96 1.17
C LEU A 124 4.75 2.16 2.09
N ASP A 125 4.02 2.23 3.22
CA ASP A 125 4.20 3.28 4.22
C ASP A 125 5.62 3.27 4.80
N SER A 126 6.19 2.08 5.03
CA SER A 126 7.58 1.94 5.52
C SER A 126 8.61 2.43 4.51
N VAL A 127 8.36 2.22 3.21
CA VAL A 127 9.21 2.73 2.15
C VAL A 127 9.14 4.25 2.09
N ASP A 128 7.93 4.82 2.17
CA ASP A 128 7.74 6.27 2.19
C ASP A 128 8.42 6.93 3.39
N ALA A 129 8.28 6.32 4.58
CA ALA A 129 8.95 6.76 5.79
C ALA A 129 10.48 6.70 5.64
N SER A 130 11.02 5.61 5.09
CA SER A 130 12.45 5.44 4.83
C SER A 130 13.01 6.50 3.89
N LEU A 131 12.32 6.76 2.76
CA LEU A 131 12.71 7.78 1.79
C LEU A 131 12.69 9.18 2.43
N SER A 132 11.65 9.49 3.20
CA SER A 132 11.52 10.77 3.92
C SER A 132 12.61 10.94 4.98
N GLY A 133 12.87 9.90 5.79
CA GLY A 133 13.91 9.89 6.81
C GLY A 133 15.30 10.09 6.20
N PHE A 134 15.60 9.39 5.11
CA PHE A 134 16.89 9.54 4.42
C PHE A 134 17.04 10.90 3.74
N ALA A 135 15.96 11.46 3.17
CA ALA A 135 15.97 12.82 2.64
C ALA A 135 16.24 13.86 3.74
N ALA A 136 15.68 13.68 4.94
CA ALA A 136 15.97 14.55 6.08
C ALA A 136 17.46 14.49 6.49
N VAL A 137 18.07 13.30 6.50
CA VAL A 137 19.50 13.13 6.77
C VAL A 137 20.37 13.83 5.72
N GLN A 138 20.04 13.67 4.42
CA GLN A 138 20.76 14.36 3.35
C GLN A 138 20.67 15.89 3.46
N ALA A 139 19.49 16.40 3.83
CA ALA A 139 19.28 17.82 4.06
C ALA A 139 20.07 18.31 5.28
N ALA A 140 20.13 17.54 6.36
CA ALA A 140 20.90 17.86 7.55
C ALA A 140 22.40 17.99 7.25
N ALA A 141 22.97 17.04 6.50
CA ALA A 141 24.36 17.09 6.06
C ALA A 141 24.62 18.34 5.19
N THR A 142 23.81 18.56 4.16
CA THR A 142 23.98 19.69 3.23
C THR A 142 23.88 21.06 3.92
N ASN A 143 23.06 21.18 4.96
CA ASN A 143 22.92 22.41 5.75
C ASN A 143 23.91 22.51 6.92
N SER A 144 24.73 21.48 7.14
CA SER A 144 25.60 21.35 8.32
C SER A 144 24.84 21.52 9.65
N ASP A 145 23.59 21.05 9.69
CA ASP A 145 22.71 21.10 10.86
C ASP A 145 21.84 19.85 10.94
N ALA A 146 22.22 18.94 11.83
CA ALA A 146 21.47 17.72 12.12
C ALA A 146 20.68 17.79 13.43
N SER A 147 20.48 18.97 14.02
CA SER A 147 19.77 19.12 15.30
C SER A 147 18.31 18.63 15.24
N GLY A 148 17.71 18.60 14.05
CA GLY A 148 16.38 18.05 13.79
C GLY A 148 16.31 16.53 13.58
N ILE A 149 17.45 15.84 13.45
CA ILE A 149 17.48 14.38 13.28
C ILE A 149 17.16 13.72 14.61
N SER A 150 16.13 12.87 14.63
CA SER A 150 15.71 12.12 15.80
C SER A 150 16.00 10.64 15.67
N SER A 151 15.92 9.88 16.78
CA SER A 151 15.98 8.42 16.71
C SER A 151 14.86 7.84 15.84
N ALA A 152 13.68 8.48 15.80
CA ALA A 152 12.58 8.07 14.94
C ALA A 152 12.95 8.22 13.45
N THR A 153 13.54 9.36 13.09
CA THR A 153 14.03 9.63 11.73
C THR A 153 15.03 8.57 11.27
N LEU A 154 15.95 8.17 12.15
CA LEU A 154 16.94 7.14 11.83
C LEU A 154 16.32 5.73 11.80
N SER A 155 15.37 5.43 12.68
CA SER A 155 14.70 4.12 12.69
C SER A 155 13.78 3.89 11.51
N ASP A 156 13.27 4.95 10.88
CA ASP A 156 12.44 4.85 9.68
C ASP A 156 13.27 4.42 8.46
N ILE A 157 14.58 4.66 8.44
CA ILE A 157 15.47 4.34 7.31
C ILE A 157 15.73 2.84 7.24
N VAL A 158 15.11 2.19 6.26
CA VAL A 158 15.30 0.76 6.00
C VAL A 158 16.75 0.46 5.69
N GLY A 159 17.29 -0.55 6.37
CA GLY A 159 18.68 -1.00 6.22
C GLY A 159 19.70 -0.25 7.08
N LEU A 160 19.30 0.81 7.78
CA LEU A 160 20.16 1.49 8.75
C LEU A 160 20.10 0.79 10.12
N THR A 161 21.26 0.49 10.68
CA THR A 161 21.41 0.03 12.06
C THR A 161 22.14 1.10 12.87
N PHE A 162 21.54 1.53 13.98
CA PHE A 162 22.12 2.54 14.86
C PHE A 162 21.78 2.24 16.33
N ASP A 163 22.58 2.78 17.25
CA ASP A 163 22.28 2.76 18.68
C ASP A 163 21.69 4.11 19.09
N SER A 164 20.41 4.12 19.50
CA SER A 164 19.73 5.34 19.94
C SER A 164 20.43 6.11 21.07
N ALA A 165 21.29 5.45 21.87
CA ALA A 165 22.09 6.11 22.91
C ALA A 165 23.14 7.08 22.33
N ASN A 166 23.57 6.85 21.08
CA ASN A 166 24.60 7.63 20.40
C ASN A 166 24.03 8.70 19.46
N LEU A 167 22.74 9.05 19.60
CA LEU A 167 22.07 10.00 18.70
C LEU A 167 22.83 11.33 18.56
N ALA A 168 23.36 11.88 19.66
CA ALA A 168 24.11 13.14 19.61
C ALA A 168 25.40 13.02 18.80
N ASP A 169 26.08 11.87 18.86
CA ASP A 169 27.29 11.61 18.08
C ASP A 169 26.94 11.48 16.59
N TYR A 170 25.85 10.79 16.25
CA TYR A 170 25.36 10.69 14.87
C TYR A 170 24.95 12.05 14.30
N GLN A 171 24.29 12.91 15.08
CA GLN A 171 23.98 14.28 14.67
C GLN A 171 25.26 15.06 14.35
N GLY A 172 26.29 14.94 15.20
CA GLY A 172 27.60 15.55 14.96
C GLY A 172 28.27 15.07 13.68
N ALA A 173 28.27 13.75 13.45
CA ALA A 173 28.85 13.15 12.26
C ALA A 173 28.09 13.57 10.98
N ILE A 174 26.77 13.50 10.97
CA ILE A 174 25.93 13.91 9.84
C ILE A 174 26.16 15.39 9.51
N ALA A 175 26.18 16.29 10.50
CA ALA A 175 26.38 17.72 10.27
C ALA A 175 27.80 18.07 9.77
N ALA A 176 28.78 17.19 9.99
CA ALA A 176 30.15 17.36 9.50
C ALA A 176 30.31 16.94 8.03
N GLU A 177 29.39 16.12 7.50
CA GLU A 177 29.41 15.68 6.11
C GLU A 177 28.91 16.76 5.15
N ALA A 178 29.55 16.88 3.98
CA ALA A 178 29.07 17.77 2.92
C ALA A 178 27.89 17.16 2.14
N SER A 179 27.81 15.83 2.09
CA SER A 179 26.76 15.06 1.43
C SER A 179 26.80 13.60 1.86
N ILE A 180 25.64 12.94 1.92
CA ILE A 180 25.53 11.51 2.21
C ILE A 180 24.79 10.87 1.04
N ALA A 181 25.49 10.10 0.20
CA ALA A 181 24.96 9.66 -1.09
C ALA A 181 23.90 8.55 -1.00
N ASP A 182 24.08 7.64 -0.04
CA ASP A 182 23.20 6.49 0.17
C ASP A 182 23.22 6.04 1.64
N VAL A 183 22.39 5.04 1.97
CA VAL A 183 22.29 4.47 3.32
C VAL A 183 23.60 3.79 3.75
N ALA A 184 24.40 3.28 2.82
CA ALA A 184 25.68 2.65 3.16
C ALA A 184 26.72 3.69 3.60
N ALA A 185 26.75 4.86 2.96
CA ALA A 185 27.54 6.00 3.37
C ALA A 185 27.11 6.49 4.76
N LEU A 186 25.80 6.56 5.03
CA LEU A 186 25.27 6.88 6.36
C LEU A 186 25.68 5.84 7.41
N GLN A 187 25.61 4.56 7.08
CA GLN A 187 25.94 3.45 7.98
C GLN A 187 27.43 3.44 8.40
N ALA A 188 28.30 4.07 7.62
CA ALA A 188 29.74 4.14 7.86
C ALA A 188 30.17 5.28 8.79
N LEU A 189 29.25 6.18 9.18
CA LEU A 189 29.45 7.24 10.18
C LEU A 189 29.43 6.66 11.61
#